data_AF-A0A2T2RM29-F1
#
_entry.id   AF-A0A2T2RM29-F1
#
_cell.length_a   1.000
_cell.length_b   1.000
_cell.length_c   1.000
_cell.angle_alpha   90.00
_cell.angle_beta   90.00
_cell.angle_gamma   90.00
#
_symmetry.space_group_name_H-M   'P 1'
#
loop_
_entity.id
_entity.type
_entity.pdbx_description
1 polymer ?
#
loop_
_entity_poly.entity_id
_entity_poly.type
_entity_poly.pdbx_seq_one_letter_code
_entity_poly.pdbx_strand_id
1 'polypeptide(L)'
;MSFAYFQTFWLKFKRKSFQYFTQAFKNPRWFLMFCLTRINFLRNLVIFVSRQPVHQISTDGGSLFEELNVEESVKTLRNDGLCLGINLPRTILDEILEFSGYAIYLGNADSQFPFSLPEKEREELKCRQTFVTAHHLNPSSLCPAVEKVEKDHKLWEIAAQYLETNPVLLSSRLKWTFAVGKTVSENMRGAFRFHYDLEDYRFIKFFFYLTDVDELSSPHACVKGTHKRKKLRHQFSLIRERDDNEIIEYYGSNNVETICGKAGLGFVEDFYCFHKGTLPVYKNRLVLEVKFAMNDYGFY
;
A
#
# COMPACT_ATOMS: atom_id res chain seq x y z
N MET A 1 -11.20 -31.35 3.85
CA MET A 1 -10.93 -30.18 4.71
C MET A 1 -11.19 -30.57 6.16
N SER A 2 -10.31 -30.25 7.11
CA SER A 2 -10.44 -30.66 8.52
C SER A 2 -11.38 -29.74 9.31
N PHE A 3 -11.96 -30.25 10.41
CA PHE A 3 -12.82 -29.48 11.32
C PHE A 3 -12.13 -28.21 11.87
N ALA A 4 -10.82 -28.30 12.15
CA ALA A 4 -10.01 -27.17 12.61
C ALA A 4 -9.90 -26.03 11.58
N TYR A 5 -9.90 -26.35 10.28
CA TYR A 5 -9.92 -25.35 9.21
C TYR A 5 -11.24 -24.56 9.21
N PHE A 6 -12.37 -25.24 9.40
CA PHE A 6 -13.68 -24.58 9.45
C PHE A 6 -13.80 -23.66 10.67
N GLN A 7 -13.33 -24.09 11.84
CA GLN A 7 -13.37 -23.28 13.06
C GLN A 7 -12.53 -22.00 12.93
N THR A 8 -11.30 -22.11 12.41
CA THR A 8 -10.42 -20.95 12.18
C THR A 8 -10.98 -20.00 11.11
N PHE A 9 -11.56 -20.55 10.04
CA PHE A 9 -12.26 -19.76 9.02
C PHE A 9 -13.43 -18.97 9.61
N TRP A 10 -14.29 -19.62 10.40
CA TRP A 10 -15.49 -18.99 10.97
C TRP A 10 -15.16 -17.87 11.95
N LEU A 11 -14.11 -18.05 12.76
CA LEU A 11 -13.60 -17.01 13.66
C LEU A 11 -13.08 -15.79 12.89
N LYS A 12 -12.28 -16.02 11.84
CA LYS A 12 -11.78 -14.94 10.97
C LYS A 12 -12.93 -14.22 10.26
N PHE A 13 -13.89 -14.97 9.75
CA PHE A 13 -15.08 -14.43 9.10
C PHE A 13 -15.87 -13.54 10.05
N LYS A 14 -16.23 -14.04 11.25
CA LYS A 14 -16.97 -13.28 12.26
C LYS A 14 -16.26 -11.98 12.63
N ARG A 15 -14.94 -12.04 12.85
CA ARG A 15 -14.11 -10.86 13.18
C ARG A 15 -14.13 -9.81 12.06
N LYS A 16 -13.88 -10.22 10.81
CA LYS A 16 -13.89 -9.31 9.65
C LYS A 16 -15.27 -8.72 9.41
N SER A 17 -16.32 -9.53 9.47
CA SER A 17 -17.70 -9.08 9.33
C SER A 17 -18.09 -8.04 10.39
N PHE A 18 -17.72 -8.26 11.65
CA PHE A 18 -17.95 -7.29 12.72
C PHE A 18 -17.18 -5.97 12.51
N GLN A 19 -15.92 -6.05 12.07
CA GLN A 19 -15.12 -4.85 11.72
C GLN A 19 -15.77 -4.06 10.58
N TYR A 20 -16.22 -4.74 9.51
CA TYR A 20 -16.88 -4.06 8.39
C TYR A 20 -18.22 -3.46 8.79
N PHE A 21 -18.99 -4.14 9.65
CA PHE A 21 -20.26 -3.62 10.15
C PHE A 21 -20.09 -2.36 11.00
N THR A 22 -19.09 -2.34 11.90
CA THR A 22 -18.79 -1.15 12.71
C THR A 22 -18.30 0.03 11.86
N GLN A 23 -17.50 -0.23 10.82
CA GLN A 23 -17.09 0.80 9.85
C GLN A 23 -18.28 1.29 9.01
N ALA A 24 -19.19 0.40 8.62
CA ALA A 24 -20.35 0.74 7.82
C ALA A 24 -21.30 1.71 8.51
N PHE A 25 -21.53 1.51 9.81
CA PHE A 25 -22.32 2.46 10.61
C PHE A 25 -21.68 3.85 10.71
N LYS A 26 -20.34 3.91 10.78
CA LYS A 26 -19.62 5.18 10.86
C LYS A 26 -19.60 5.92 9.53
N ASN A 27 -19.49 5.19 8.41
CA ASN A 27 -19.44 5.78 7.08
C ASN A 27 -20.24 4.95 6.05
N PRO A 28 -21.54 5.27 5.85
CA PRO A 28 -22.38 4.58 4.88
C PRO A 28 -21.89 4.70 3.43
N ARG A 29 -21.26 5.82 3.06
CA ARG A 29 -20.70 6.02 1.71
C ARG A 29 -19.54 5.06 1.45
N TRP A 30 -18.65 4.91 2.44
CA TRP A 30 -17.57 3.92 2.36
C TRP A 30 -18.12 2.50 2.28
N PHE A 31 -19.16 2.16 3.04
CA PHE A 31 -19.74 0.82 2.97
C PHE A 31 -20.32 0.50 1.59
N LEU A 32 -21.01 1.46 0.97
CA LEU A 32 -21.50 1.32 -0.39
C LEU A 32 -20.34 1.09 -1.37
N MET A 33 -19.29 1.91 -1.28
CA MET A 33 -18.07 1.72 -2.06
C MET A 33 -17.48 0.32 -1.83
N PHE A 34 -17.29 -0.09 -0.57
CA PHE A 34 -16.72 -1.37 -0.19
C PHE A 34 -17.49 -2.57 -0.75
N CYS A 35 -18.83 -2.47 -0.81
CA CYS A 35 -19.67 -3.50 -1.42
C CYS A 35 -19.51 -3.53 -2.95
N LEU A 36 -19.58 -2.37 -3.61
CA LEU A 36 -19.58 -2.27 -5.07
C LEU A 36 -18.20 -2.50 -5.68
N THR A 37 -17.14 -2.00 -5.05
CA THR A 37 -15.75 -2.09 -5.53
C THR A 37 -15.31 -3.54 -5.72
N ARG A 38 -15.83 -4.47 -4.90
CA ARG A 38 -15.50 -5.90 -4.95
C ARG A 38 -15.85 -6.58 -6.27
N ILE A 39 -16.93 -6.11 -6.90
CA ILE A 39 -17.44 -6.70 -8.14
C ILE A 39 -16.88 -5.87 -9.28
N ASN A 40 -15.98 -6.46 -10.07
CA ASN A 40 -15.22 -5.74 -11.10
C ASN A 40 -16.13 -4.98 -12.07
N PHE A 41 -17.27 -5.56 -12.45
CA PHE A 41 -18.25 -4.93 -13.31
C PHE A 41 -18.85 -3.67 -12.67
N LEU A 42 -19.34 -3.76 -11.43
CA LEU A 42 -19.95 -2.63 -10.71
C LEU A 42 -18.93 -1.52 -10.45
N ARG A 43 -17.72 -1.89 -10.04
CA ARG A 43 -16.62 -0.95 -9.85
C ARG A 43 -16.30 -0.17 -11.11
N ASN A 44 -16.16 -0.86 -12.25
CA ASN A 44 -15.88 -0.20 -13.53
C ASN A 44 -17.03 0.69 -13.99
N LEU A 45 -18.28 0.29 -13.74
CA LEU A 45 -19.45 1.12 -14.03
C LEU A 45 -19.42 2.41 -13.21
N VAL A 46 -19.14 2.32 -11.91
CA VAL A 46 -19.02 3.52 -11.06
C VAL A 46 -17.88 4.41 -11.54
N ILE A 47 -16.70 3.85 -11.79
CA ILE A 47 -15.56 4.62 -12.30
C ILE A 47 -15.93 5.34 -13.59
N PHE A 48 -16.60 4.66 -14.53
CA PHE A 48 -17.02 5.25 -15.80
C PHE A 48 -17.98 6.44 -15.61
N VAL A 49 -18.97 6.30 -14.72
CA VAL A 49 -19.95 7.36 -14.45
C VAL A 49 -19.34 8.52 -13.64
N SER A 50 -18.35 8.23 -12.81
CA SER A 50 -17.64 9.23 -11.99
C SER A 50 -16.51 9.96 -12.72
N ARG A 51 -16.28 9.67 -14.01
CA ARG A 51 -15.22 10.34 -14.79
C ARG A 51 -15.43 11.83 -14.83
N GLN A 52 -14.36 12.56 -14.59
CA GLN A 52 -14.34 14.00 -14.77
C GLN A 52 -13.18 14.40 -15.68
N PRO A 53 -13.32 15.49 -16.46
CA PRO A 53 -12.17 16.06 -17.13
C PRO A 53 -11.11 16.40 -16.07
N VAL A 54 -9.94 15.79 -16.23
CA VAL A 54 -8.79 16.05 -15.38
C VAL A 54 -8.44 17.53 -15.51
N HIS A 55 -8.47 18.26 -14.39
CA HIS A 55 -8.07 19.66 -14.40
C HIS A 55 -6.56 19.75 -14.71
N GLN A 56 -6.15 20.83 -15.37
CA GLN A 56 -4.73 21.08 -15.59
C GLN A 56 -4.02 21.15 -14.23
N ILE A 57 -3.08 20.24 -14.04
CA ILE A 57 -2.19 20.24 -12.89
C ILE A 57 -1.15 21.33 -13.16
N SER A 58 -0.97 22.25 -12.21
CA SER A 58 0.08 23.25 -12.33
C SER A 58 1.43 22.54 -12.45
N THR A 59 2.17 22.87 -13.49
CA THR A 59 3.55 22.46 -13.71
C THR A 59 4.52 23.56 -13.29
N ASP A 60 4.09 24.47 -12.39
CA ASP A 60 4.93 25.55 -11.89
C ASP A 60 6.04 24.96 -11.00
N GLY A 61 7.28 25.04 -11.47
CA GLY A 61 8.44 24.37 -10.87
C GLY A 61 8.79 23.06 -11.56
N GLY A 62 10.09 22.78 -11.69
CA GLY A 62 10.57 21.53 -12.26
C GLY A 62 10.09 20.30 -11.48
N SER A 63 9.97 19.16 -12.15
CA SER A 63 9.66 17.89 -11.47
C SER A 63 10.93 17.31 -10.85
N LEU A 64 10.80 16.69 -9.68
CA LEU A 64 11.82 15.85 -9.09
C LEU A 64 12.14 14.61 -9.96
N PHE A 65 11.18 14.18 -10.78
CA PHE A 65 11.27 12.98 -11.61
C PHE A 65 11.48 13.36 -13.07
N GLU A 66 12.57 14.08 -13.37
CA GLU A 66 12.84 14.66 -14.71
C GLU A 66 12.72 13.63 -15.85
N GLU A 67 13.28 12.44 -15.68
CA GLU A 67 13.30 11.36 -16.68
C GLU A 67 11.97 10.56 -16.77
N LEU A 68 11.02 10.79 -15.86
CA LEU A 68 9.77 10.03 -15.80
C LEU A 68 8.84 10.40 -16.97
N ASN A 69 8.50 9.40 -17.79
CA ASN A 69 7.47 9.53 -18.81
C ASN A 69 6.08 9.17 -18.22
N VAL A 70 5.22 10.17 -18.07
CA VAL A 70 3.89 10.00 -17.48
C VAL A 70 3.00 9.09 -18.32
N GLU A 71 2.95 9.30 -19.64
CA GLU A 71 2.07 8.52 -20.53
C GLU A 71 2.44 7.03 -20.54
N GLU A 72 3.73 6.73 -20.61
CA GLU A 72 4.24 5.36 -20.54
C GLU A 72 3.96 4.73 -19.17
N SER A 73 4.14 5.50 -18.09
CA SER A 73 3.84 5.05 -16.74
C SER A 73 2.37 4.69 -16.58
N VAL A 74 1.46 5.55 -17.05
CA VAL A 74 0.01 5.31 -17.03
C VAL A 74 -0.37 4.12 -17.90
N LYS A 75 0.23 3.96 -19.08
CA LYS A 75 0.00 2.81 -19.97
C LYS A 75 0.41 1.50 -19.27
N THR A 76 1.59 1.47 -18.68
CA THR A 76 2.10 0.31 -17.93
C THR A 76 1.23 -0.01 -16.74
N LEU A 77 0.88 1.00 -15.93
CA LEU A 77 -0.01 0.88 -14.78
C LEU A 77 -1.41 0.39 -15.20
N ARG A 78 -1.96 0.84 -16.33
CA ARG A 78 -3.22 0.31 -16.88
C ARG A 78 -3.09 -1.16 -17.26
N ASN A 79 -1.99 -1.59 -17.86
CA ASN A 79 -1.84 -2.98 -18.30
C ASN A 79 -1.60 -3.92 -17.11
N ASP A 80 -0.65 -3.58 -16.26
CA ASP A 80 -0.10 -4.49 -15.26
C ASP A 80 -0.55 -4.16 -13.84
N GLY A 81 -1.08 -2.96 -13.61
CA GLY A 81 -1.43 -2.51 -12.26
C GLY A 81 -0.21 -2.20 -11.40
N LEU A 82 0.99 -2.18 -12.00
CA LEU A 82 2.27 -1.85 -11.40
C LEU A 82 3.13 -1.15 -12.46
N CYS A 83 3.82 -0.07 -12.09
CA CYS A 83 4.85 0.56 -12.91
C CYS A 83 6.08 0.88 -12.04
N LEU A 84 7.25 0.38 -12.44
CA LEU A 84 8.52 0.61 -11.75
C LEU A 84 9.27 1.80 -12.36
N GLY A 85 10.34 2.24 -11.70
CA GLY A 85 11.28 3.24 -12.25
C GLY A 85 10.97 4.69 -11.88
N ILE A 86 10.09 4.92 -10.91
CA ILE A 86 9.76 6.26 -10.39
C ILE A 86 10.76 6.59 -9.28
N ASN A 87 12.02 6.76 -9.64
CA ASN A 87 13.11 6.78 -8.68
C ASN A 87 13.25 8.14 -7.98
N LEU A 88 13.42 8.14 -6.65
CA LEU A 88 13.74 9.35 -5.91
C LEU A 88 15.15 9.86 -6.28
N PRO A 89 15.30 11.17 -6.51
CA PRO A 89 16.61 11.79 -6.57
C PRO A 89 17.39 11.55 -5.28
N ARG A 90 18.71 11.38 -5.40
CA ARG A 90 19.58 11.07 -4.27
C ARG A 90 19.48 12.10 -3.14
N THR A 91 19.40 13.38 -3.49
CA THR A 91 19.27 14.49 -2.53
C THR A 91 17.98 14.39 -1.71
N ILE A 92 16.85 14.13 -2.37
CA ILE A 92 15.55 13.94 -1.71
C ILE A 92 15.56 12.70 -0.81
N LEU A 93 16.16 11.60 -1.29
CA LEU A 93 16.33 10.38 -0.49
C LEU A 93 17.12 10.65 0.80
N ASP A 94 18.25 11.35 0.70
CA ASP A 94 19.12 11.61 1.85
C ASP A 94 18.42 12.55 2.87
N GLU A 95 17.69 13.59 2.43
CA GLU A 95 16.89 14.45 3.31
C GLU A 95 15.78 13.67 4.05
N ILE A 96 15.08 12.77 3.35
CA ILE A 96 14.03 11.94 3.97
C ILE A 96 14.65 10.94 4.96
N LEU A 97 15.81 10.37 4.64
CA LEU A 97 16.53 9.45 5.52
C LEU A 97 16.99 10.14 6.80
N GLU A 98 17.53 11.35 6.71
CA GLU A 98 17.89 12.16 7.86
C GLU A 98 16.67 12.36 8.77
N PHE A 99 15.55 12.83 8.21
CA PHE A 99 14.29 12.97 8.95
C PHE A 99 13.82 11.67 9.60
N SER A 100 13.91 10.57 8.87
CA SER A 100 13.46 9.26 9.34
C SER A 100 14.20 8.78 10.59
N GLY A 101 15.43 9.25 10.82
CA GLY A 101 16.27 8.87 11.95
C GLY A 101 15.79 9.42 13.30
N TYR A 102 15.09 10.57 13.28
CA TYR A 102 14.58 11.24 14.49
C TYR A 102 13.05 11.36 14.53
N ALA A 103 12.34 10.86 13.52
CA ALA A 103 10.89 10.79 13.52
C ALA A 103 10.33 9.91 14.66
N ILE A 104 9.13 10.25 15.14
CA ILE A 104 8.37 9.42 16.08
C ILE A 104 7.48 8.45 15.30
N TYR A 105 7.55 7.17 15.62
CA TYR A 105 6.76 6.13 14.96
C TYR A 105 5.75 5.51 15.91
N LEU A 106 4.66 4.99 15.33
CA LEU A 106 3.64 4.20 16.02
C LEU A 106 3.92 2.71 15.81
N GLY A 107 4.24 1.99 16.89
CA GLY A 107 4.54 0.56 16.89
C GLY A 107 3.35 -0.26 16.45
N ASN A 108 3.55 -1.13 15.44
CA ASN A 108 2.50 -1.92 14.77
C ASN A 108 1.29 -1.08 14.29
N ALA A 109 1.50 0.20 13.98
CA ALA A 109 0.47 1.17 13.62
C ALA A 109 -0.59 1.42 14.73
N ASP A 110 -0.24 1.24 16.00
CA ASP A 110 -1.10 1.53 17.15
C ASP A 110 -0.65 2.84 17.84
N SER A 111 -1.59 3.77 18.01
CA SER A 111 -1.32 5.08 18.61
C SER A 111 -0.95 5.03 20.09
N GLN A 112 -1.20 3.90 20.77
CA GLN A 112 -0.78 3.68 22.15
C GLN A 112 0.71 3.39 22.30
N PHE A 113 1.42 3.12 21.19
CA PHE A 113 2.84 2.74 21.20
C PHE A 113 3.71 3.71 20.38
N PRO A 114 3.77 5.01 20.74
CA PRO A 114 4.71 5.95 20.13
C PRO A 114 6.14 5.68 20.61
N PHE A 115 7.12 5.73 19.71
CA PHE A 115 8.53 5.57 20.05
C PHE A 115 9.45 6.23 19.02
N SER A 116 10.67 6.60 19.44
CA SER A 116 11.78 6.95 18.54
C SER A 116 12.60 5.70 18.21
N LEU A 117 13.24 5.64 17.03
CA LEU A 117 14.02 4.45 16.63
C LEU A 117 15.06 3.99 17.68
N PRO A 118 15.85 4.89 18.32
CA PRO A 118 16.79 4.50 19.36
C PRO A 118 16.13 3.88 20.61
N GLU A 119 14.86 4.19 20.87
CA GLU A 119 14.12 3.74 22.06
C GLU A 119 13.28 2.49 21.80
N LYS A 120 13.28 1.95 20.58
CA LYS A 120 12.44 0.82 20.16
C LYS A 120 12.48 -0.34 21.16
N GLU A 121 13.67 -0.86 21.45
CA GLU A 121 13.84 -2.04 22.31
C GLU A 121 13.32 -1.78 23.73
N ARG A 122 13.56 -0.57 24.25
CA ARG A 122 13.08 -0.15 25.57
C ARG A 122 11.55 -0.13 25.61
N GLU A 123 10.91 0.44 24.60
CA GLU A 123 9.45 0.51 24.53
C GLU A 123 8.82 -0.87 24.31
N GLU A 124 9.40 -1.73 23.48
CA GLU A 124 8.95 -3.13 23.31
C GLU A 124 8.98 -3.91 24.63
N LEU A 125 10.04 -3.77 25.43
CA LEU A 125 10.16 -4.38 26.76
C LEU A 125 9.10 -3.86 27.73
N LYS A 126 8.88 -2.55 27.74
CA LYS A 126 7.91 -1.87 28.60
C LYS A 126 6.47 -2.27 28.29
N CYS A 127 6.08 -2.32 27.02
CA CYS A 127 4.73 -2.71 26.60
C CYS A 127 4.55 -4.23 26.44
N ARG A 128 5.64 -5.01 26.54
CA ARG A 128 5.67 -6.47 26.32
C ARG A 128 5.12 -6.85 24.95
N GLN A 129 5.44 -6.07 23.93
CA GLN A 129 5.00 -6.27 22.55
C GLN A 129 6.16 -6.05 21.59
N THR A 130 6.31 -6.95 20.62
CA THR A 130 7.26 -6.78 19.52
C THR A 130 6.65 -5.90 18.43
N PHE A 131 7.40 -4.88 18.00
CA PHE A 131 7.07 -4.01 16.88
C PHE A 131 7.67 -4.56 15.61
N VAL A 132 6.82 -5.05 14.72
CA VAL A 132 7.20 -5.64 13.43
C VAL A 132 7.04 -4.64 12.32
N THR A 133 6.07 -3.74 12.46
CA THR A 133 6.00 -2.53 11.66
C THR A 133 6.04 -1.31 12.55
N ALA A 134 6.44 -0.18 11.99
CA ALA A 134 6.28 1.11 12.66
C ALA A 134 5.99 2.20 11.63
N HIS A 135 5.08 3.10 11.98
CA HIS A 135 4.46 4.02 11.04
C HIS A 135 4.60 5.45 11.54
N HIS A 136 5.14 6.34 10.70
CA HIS A 136 5.05 7.78 10.90
C HIS A 136 4.08 8.32 9.85
N LEU A 137 2.99 8.94 10.30
CA LEU A 137 1.91 9.41 9.44
C LEU A 137 2.13 10.88 9.07
N ASN A 138 1.79 11.25 7.84
CA ASN A 138 1.87 12.63 7.31
C ASN A 138 3.24 13.30 7.53
N PRO A 139 4.36 12.64 7.16
CA PRO A 139 5.71 13.19 7.28
C PRO A 139 5.91 14.56 6.60
N SER A 140 5.13 14.93 5.58
CA SER A 140 5.25 16.23 4.92
C SER A 140 5.02 17.43 5.84
N SER A 141 4.29 17.25 6.94
CA SER A 141 4.11 18.29 7.96
C SER A 141 5.42 18.71 8.65
N LEU A 142 6.44 17.86 8.63
CA LEU A 142 7.73 18.06 9.32
C LEU A 142 8.95 17.86 8.40
N CYS A 143 8.78 17.29 7.21
CA CYS A 143 9.83 16.99 6.26
C CYS A 143 9.54 17.65 4.90
N PRO A 144 10.19 18.79 4.59
CA PRO A 144 10.01 19.48 3.31
C PRO A 144 10.33 18.61 2.08
N ALA A 145 11.25 17.66 2.20
CA ALA A 145 11.56 16.72 1.13
C ALA A 145 10.36 15.85 0.76
N VAL A 146 9.61 15.35 1.76
CA VAL A 146 8.38 14.59 1.51
C VAL A 146 7.28 15.48 0.95
N GLU A 147 7.16 16.72 1.44
CA GLU A 147 6.21 17.68 0.88
C GLU A 147 6.47 17.95 -0.62
N LYS A 148 7.74 18.08 -1.03
CA LYS A 148 8.10 18.22 -2.45
C LYS A 148 7.69 16.99 -3.27
N VAL A 149 7.89 15.77 -2.74
CA VAL A 149 7.43 14.52 -3.39
C VAL A 149 5.92 14.50 -3.53
N GLU A 150 5.18 14.82 -2.46
CA GLU A 150 3.72 14.86 -2.45
C GLU A 150 3.14 15.87 -3.45
N LYS A 151 3.83 16.99 -3.67
CA LYS A 151 3.41 18.07 -4.57
C LYS A 151 3.97 17.95 -5.98
N ASP A 152 4.76 16.91 -6.27
CA ASP A 152 5.36 16.77 -7.60
C ASP A 152 4.30 16.54 -8.68
N HIS A 153 4.28 17.43 -9.68
CA HIS A 153 3.22 17.46 -10.69
C HIS A 153 3.13 16.17 -11.53
N LYS A 154 4.23 15.43 -11.74
CA LYS A 154 4.18 14.17 -12.51
C LYS A 154 3.48 13.06 -11.73
N LEU A 155 3.61 13.01 -10.41
CA LEU A 155 2.86 12.05 -9.60
C LEU A 155 1.35 12.34 -9.64
N TRP A 156 0.99 13.62 -9.53
CA TRP A 156 -0.39 14.08 -9.68
C TRP A 156 -0.93 13.76 -11.09
N GLU A 157 -0.12 13.92 -12.12
CA GLU A 157 -0.54 13.66 -13.50
C GLU A 157 -0.78 12.18 -13.75
N ILE A 158 0.14 11.30 -13.28
CA ILE A 158 -0.07 9.86 -13.29
C ILE A 158 -1.36 9.51 -12.53
N ALA A 159 -1.56 10.07 -11.34
CA ALA A 159 -2.75 9.82 -10.54
C ALA A 159 -4.02 10.25 -11.26
N ALA A 160 -4.06 11.45 -11.82
CA ALA A 160 -5.25 11.98 -12.47
C ALA A 160 -5.58 11.21 -13.77
N GLN A 161 -4.58 10.94 -14.60
CA GLN A 161 -4.76 10.15 -15.83
C GLN A 161 -5.17 8.69 -15.55
N TYR A 162 -4.64 8.08 -14.47
CA TYR A 162 -4.96 6.71 -14.11
C TYR A 162 -6.32 6.58 -13.41
N LEU A 163 -6.64 7.50 -12.51
CA LEU A 163 -7.89 7.52 -11.75
C LEU A 163 -9.05 8.11 -12.56
N GLU A 164 -8.77 8.79 -13.67
CA GLU A 164 -9.76 9.38 -14.59
C GLU A 164 -10.69 10.38 -13.90
N THR A 165 -10.13 11.11 -12.94
CA THR A 165 -10.79 12.14 -12.12
C THR A 165 -9.73 13.10 -11.58
N ASN A 166 -10.16 14.17 -10.91
CA ASN A 166 -9.28 14.95 -10.05
C ASN A 166 -8.91 14.10 -8.82
N PRO A 167 -7.64 13.68 -8.69
CA PRO A 167 -7.25 12.77 -7.63
C PRO A 167 -7.20 13.51 -6.29
N VAL A 168 -7.40 12.76 -5.20
CA VAL A 168 -7.20 13.26 -3.83
C VAL A 168 -5.97 12.59 -3.25
N LEU A 169 -5.01 13.37 -2.78
CA LEU A 169 -3.92 12.88 -1.93
C LEU A 169 -4.50 12.56 -0.55
N LEU A 170 -4.62 11.28 -0.21
CA LEU A 170 -5.24 10.83 1.03
C LEU A 170 -4.28 10.88 2.22
N SER A 171 -3.04 10.44 2.00
CA SER A 171 -2.01 10.41 3.04
C SER A 171 -0.65 10.07 2.45
N SER A 172 0.38 10.41 3.21
CA SER A 172 1.69 9.79 3.10
C SER A 172 2.10 9.17 4.43
N ARG A 173 3.03 8.22 4.37
CA ARG A 173 3.62 7.64 5.58
C ARG A 173 5.01 7.07 5.35
N LEU A 174 5.85 7.20 6.36
CA LEU A 174 7.04 6.36 6.48
C LEU A 174 6.65 5.06 7.19
N LYS A 175 7.09 3.94 6.65
CA LYS A 175 6.79 2.62 7.20
C LYS A 175 8.06 1.78 7.31
N TRP A 176 8.45 1.52 8.54
CA TRP A 176 9.41 0.46 8.85
C TRP A 176 8.71 -0.90 8.83
N THR A 177 9.42 -1.88 8.29
CA THR A 177 9.19 -3.30 8.51
C THR A 177 10.47 -3.86 9.13
N PHE A 178 10.41 -4.31 10.37
CA PHE A 178 11.56 -4.79 11.13
C PHE A 178 11.72 -6.30 11.01
N ALA A 179 12.97 -6.74 10.95
CA ALA A 179 13.34 -8.15 11.00
C ALA A 179 12.96 -8.75 12.35
N VAL A 180 12.24 -9.87 12.32
CA VAL A 180 11.74 -10.56 13.51
C VAL A 180 12.12 -12.04 13.55
N GLY A 181 13.05 -12.45 12.70
CA GLY A 181 13.49 -13.84 12.60
C GLY A 181 12.39 -14.78 12.10
N LYS A 182 12.57 -16.09 12.35
CA LYS A 182 11.75 -17.16 11.75
C LYS A 182 10.39 -17.36 12.44
N THR A 183 10.18 -16.78 13.63
CA THR A 183 8.99 -17.00 14.45
C THR A 183 8.14 -15.73 14.54
N VAL A 184 7.05 -15.71 13.78
CA VAL A 184 6.01 -14.69 13.85
C VAL A 184 4.65 -15.30 14.09
N SER A 185 3.83 -14.61 14.89
CA SER A 185 2.49 -15.05 15.27
C SER A 185 1.61 -15.28 14.04
N GLU A 186 0.66 -16.21 14.13
CA GLU A 186 -0.16 -16.60 12.99
C GLU A 186 -1.04 -15.45 12.46
N ASN A 187 -1.53 -14.58 13.36
CA ASN A 187 -2.23 -13.35 12.99
C ASN A 187 -1.36 -12.43 12.12
N MET A 188 -0.07 -12.32 12.47
CA MET A 188 0.88 -11.49 11.76
C MET A 188 1.28 -12.10 10.42
N ARG A 189 1.44 -13.43 10.35
CA ARG A 189 1.64 -14.15 9.07
C ARG A 189 0.52 -13.88 8.06
N GLY A 190 -0.70 -13.63 8.53
CA GLY A 190 -1.83 -13.24 7.69
C GLY A 190 -1.62 -11.92 6.94
N ALA A 191 -0.94 -10.95 7.54
CA ALA A 191 -0.64 -9.65 6.91
C ALA A 191 0.39 -9.76 5.76
N PHE A 192 1.13 -10.86 5.72
CA PHE A 192 2.13 -11.18 4.68
C PHE A 192 1.61 -12.18 3.65
N ARG A 193 0.29 -12.46 3.63
CA ARG A 193 -0.36 -13.20 2.55
C ARG A 193 -0.79 -12.25 1.44
N PHE A 194 -0.94 -12.78 0.22
CA PHE A 194 -1.48 -11.98 -0.87
C PHE A 194 -2.88 -11.48 -0.53
N HIS A 195 -3.11 -10.19 -0.68
CA HIS A 195 -4.41 -9.55 -0.51
C HIS A 195 -4.53 -8.38 -1.47
N TYR A 196 -5.70 -7.78 -1.56
CA TYR A 196 -5.91 -6.53 -2.28
C TYR A 196 -6.70 -5.61 -1.37
N ASP A 197 -6.44 -4.32 -1.46
CA ASP A 197 -7.02 -3.31 -0.59
C ASP A 197 -8.32 -2.74 -1.23
N LEU A 198 -9.24 -2.30 -0.38
CA LEU A 198 -10.57 -1.81 -0.78
C LEU A 198 -10.83 -0.49 -0.06
N GLU A 199 -9.99 0.49 -0.38
CA GLU A 199 -10.03 1.83 0.22
C GLU A 199 -10.85 2.81 -0.63
N ASP A 200 -10.97 2.56 -1.94
CA ASP A 200 -11.82 3.31 -2.89
C ASP A 200 -12.18 2.43 -4.12
N TYR A 201 -12.97 2.95 -5.06
CA TYR A 201 -13.23 2.35 -6.36
C TYR A 201 -11.96 2.22 -7.21
N ARG A 202 -11.07 3.19 -7.13
CA ARG A 202 -9.70 3.09 -7.66
C ARG A 202 -8.81 3.99 -6.83
N PHE A 203 -7.65 3.48 -6.47
CA PHE A 203 -6.63 4.24 -5.76
C PHE A 203 -5.29 3.62 -6.08
N ILE A 204 -4.27 4.47 -6.04
CA ILE A 204 -2.89 4.09 -6.32
C ILE A 204 -2.03 4.54 -5.16
N LYS A 205 -0.90 3.85 -4.99
CA LYS A 205 0.12 4.27 -4.05
C LYS A 205 1.45 4.31 -4.78
N PHE A 206 2.14 5.41 -4.62
CA PHE A 206 3.55 5.50 -4.92
C PHE A 206 4.33 4.96 -3.72
N PHE A 207 5.29 4.09 -4.00
CA PHE A 207 6.23 3.55 -3.04
C PHE A 207 7.62 4.00 -3.42
N PHE A 208 8.38 4.38 -2.41
CA PHE A 208 9.81 4.65 -2.56
C PHE A 208 10.56 3.90 -1.46
N TYR A 209 11.50 3.05 -1.87
CA TYR A 209 12.39 2.37 -0.94
C TYR A 209 13.42 3.37 -0.42
N LEU A 210 13.48 3.54 0.91
CA LEU A 210 14.45 4.43 1.54
C LEU A 210 15.69 3.66 2.01
N THR A 211 15.59 2.34 2.09
CA THR A 211 16.70 1.41 2.34
C THR A 211 16.88 0.47 1.15
N ASP A 212 18.05 -0.15 1.01
CA ASP A 212 18.26 -1.25 0.06
C ASP A 212 17.32 -2.42 0.38
N VAL A 213 16.65 -2.94 -0.66
CA VAL A 213 15.70 -4.06 -0.56
C VAL A 213 16.17 -5.20 -1.44
N ASP A 214 16.51 -6.30 -0.82
CA ASP A 214 16.72 -7.60 -1.46
C ASP A 214 15.68 -8.61 -0.96
N GLU A 215 15.79 -9.87 -1.36
CA GLU A 215 14.87 -10.94 -0.96
C GLU A 215 14.77 -11.15 0.56
N LEU A 216 15.77 -10.70 1.32
CA LEU A 216 15.85 -10.84 2.77
C LEU A 216 15.26 -9.63 3.53
N SER A 217 14.93 -8.55 2.81
CA SER A 217 14.39 -7.29 3.31
C SER A 217 12.86 -7.18 3.22
N SER A 218 12.13 -8.30 3.22
CA SER A 218 10.66 -8.29 3.09
C SER A 218 10.17 -7.52 1.84
N PRO A 219 10.67 -7.80 0.62
CA PRO A 219 10.28 -7.06 -0.58
C PRO A 219 8.77 -7.06 -0.81
N HIS A 220 8.30 -6.01 -1.48
CA HIS A 220 6.92 -5.95 -1.91
C HIS A 220 6.74 -6.89 -3.11
N ALA A 221 5.67 -7.67 -3.14
CA ALA A 221 5.32 -8.50 -4.28
C ALA A 221 3.91 -8.15 -4.77
N CYS A 222 3.75 -7.97 -6.08
CA CYS A 222 2.50 -7.62 -6.74
C CYS A 222 2.20 -8.64 -7.85
N VAL A 223 0.93 -8.98 -8.06
CA VAL A 223 0.49 -9.90 -9.11
C VAL A 223 -0.09 -9.09 -10.28
N LYS A 224 0.68 -8.98 -11.36
CA LYS A 224 0.39 -8.13 -12.52
C LYS A 224 -0.96 -8.46 -13.18
N GLY A 225 -1.73 -7.42 -13.48
CA GLY A 225 -3.01 -7.48 -14.16
C GLY A 225 -4.19 -7.95 -13.30
N THR A 226 -3.98 -8.24 -12.02
CA THR A 226 -5.04 -8.75 -11.13
C THR A 226 -5.97 -7.66 -10.62
N HIS A 227 -5.62 -6.39 -10.83
CA HIS A 227 -6.55 -5.27 -10.69
C HIS A 227 -7.72 -5.40 -11.67
N LYS A 228 -7.52 -5.96 -12.88
CA LYS A 228 -8.57 -6.15 -13.89
C LYS A 228 -9.11 -7.58 -13.96
N ARG A 229 -8.23 -8.57 -13.80
CA ARG A 229 -8.54 -9.99 -14.05
C ARG A 229 -8.72 -10.77 -12.75
N LYS A 230 -9.70 -10.41 -11.92
CA LYS A 230 -9.88 -11.05 -10.61
C LYS A 230 -10.82 -12.27 -10.72
N LYS A 231 -10.42 -13.43 -10.19
CA LYS A 231 -11.24 -14.66 -10.17
C LYS A 231 -12.56 -14.38 -9.45
N LEU A 232 -13.69 -14.90 -9.94
CA LEU A 232 -15.01 -14.64 -9.34
C LEU A 232 -15.03 -14.95 -7.84
N ARG A 233 -14.47 -16.10 -7.42
CA ARG A 233 -14.39 -16.44 -5.98
C ARG A 233 -13.60 -15.44 -5.14
N HIS A 234 -12.64 -14.71 -5.74
CA HIS A 234 -11.89 -13.68 -5.03
C HIS A 234 -12.74 -12.42 -4.85
N GLN A 235 -13.58 -12.07 -5.82
CA GLN A 235 -14.48 -10.91 -5.76
C GLN A 235 -15.54 -11.04 -4.66
N PHE A 236 -16.13 -12.24 -4.49
CA PHE A 236 -17.22 -12.46 -3.52
C PHE A 236 -16.77 -12.85 -2.10
N SER A 237 -15.48 -13.04 -1.89
CA SER A 237 -14.97 -13.49 -0.58
C SER A 237 -14.78 -12.35 0.40
N LEU A 238 -15.33 -12.48 1.62
CA LEU A 238 -15.07 -11.52 2.70
C LEU A 238 -13.62 -11.60 3.22
N ILE A 239 -13.03 -12.79 3.20
CA ILE A 239 -11.62 -13.04 3.53
C ILE A 239 -10.82 -12.84 2.25
N ARG A 240 -10.03 -11.77 2.17
CA ARG A 240 -9.30 -11.38 0.97
C ARG A 240 -7.89 -11.94 0.92
N GLU A 241 -7.37 -12.42 2.05
CA GLU A 241 -6.06 -13.06 2.13
C GLU A 241 -6.04 -14.37 1.33
N ARG A 242 -4.99 -14.59 0.55
CA ARG A 242 -4.78 -15.74 -0.35
C ARG A 242 -3.38 -16.30 -0.17
N ASP A 243 -3.29 -17.62 -0.25
CA ASP A 243 -2.01 -18.33 -0.15
C ASP A 243 -1.26 -18.27 -1.48
N ASP A 244 0.07 -18.30 -1.41
CA ASP A 244 0.96 -18.23 -2.57
C ASP A 244 0.63 -19.25 -3.64
N ASN A 245 0.42 -20.51 -3.26
CA ASN A 245 0.09 -21.59 -4.19
C ASN A 245 -1.21 -21.30 -4.94
N GLU A 246 -2.22 -20.74 -4.26
CA GLU A 246 -3.50 -20.40 -4.89
C GLU A 246 -3.34 -19.29 -5.94
N ILE A 247 -2.51 -18.29 -5.62
CA ILE A 247 -2.20 -17.19 -6.53
C ILE A 247 -1.41 -17.71 -7.73
N ILE A 248 -0.37 -18.49 -7.50
CA ILE A 248 0.51 -19.02 -8.56
C ILE A 248 -0.25 -19.97 -9.48
N GLU A 249 -1.07 -20.88 -8.93
CA GLU A 249 -1.84 -21.85 -9.71
C GLU A 249 -2.81 -21.16 -10.68
N TYR A 250 -3.47 -20.07 -10.24
CA TYR A 250 -4.48 -19.41 -11.06
C TYR A 250 -3.94 -18.27 -11.93
N TYR A 251 -3.00 -17.48 -11.40
CA TYR A 251 -2.48 -16.29 -12.07
C TYR A 251 -1.12 -16.53 -12.76
N GLY A 252 -0.43 -17.63 -12.45
CA GLY A 252 0.89 -17.95 -12.98
C GLY A 252 2.01 -17.22 -12.25
N SER A 253 3.12 -17.92 -12.01
CA SER A 253 4.32 -17.36 -11.36
C SER A 253 4.92 -16.20 -12.13
N ASN A 254 4.86 -16.22 -13.46
CA ASN A 254 5.40 -15.16 -14.33
C ASN A 254 4.69 -13.80 -14.16
N ASN A 255 3.50 -13.80 -13.56
CA ASN A 255 2.77 -12.56 -13.24
C ASN A 255 3.07 -12.05 -11.82
N VAL A 256 3.82 -12.79 -11.00
CA VAL A 256 4.21 -12.34 -9.66
C VAL A 256 5.52 -11.58 -9.76
N GLU A 257 5.45 -10.27 -9.60
CA GLU A 257 6.60 -9.37 -9.58
C GLU A 257 7.04 -9.16 -8.13
N THR A 258 8.27 -9.59 -7.80
CA THR A 258 8.89 -9.28 -6.49
C THR A 258 9.86 -8.12 -6.68
N ILE A 259 9.58 -7.01 -6.00
CA ILE A 259 10.25 -5.74 -6.21
C ILE A 259 11.44 -5.65 -5.25
N CYS A 260 12.64 -5.85 -5.79
CA CYS A 260 13.92 -5.64 -5.12
C CYS A 260 14.65 -4.47 -5.80
N GLY A 261 15.43 -3.72 -5.03
CA GLY A 261 16.21 -2.61 -5.58
C GLY A 261 16.93 -1.81 -4.51
N LYS A 262 17.75 -0.87 -4.98
CA LYS A 262 18.50 0.05 -4.13
C LYS A 262 17.60 1.11 -3.50
N ALA A 263 18.04 1.69 -2.40
CA ALA A 263 17.42 2.89 -1.85
C ALA A 263 17.29 3.96 -2.94
N GLY A 264 16.11 4.57 -3.02
CA GLY A 264 15.70 5.47 -4.09
C GLY A 264 14.83 4.81 -5.16
N LEU A 265 14.83 3.47 -5.29
CA LEU A 265 13.90 2.78 -6.20
C LEU A 265 12.46 3.15 -5.83
N GLY A 266 11.69 3.61 -6.81
CA GLY A 266 10.26 3.84 -6.62
C GLY A 266 9.39 3.24 -7.71
N PHE A 267 8.13 3.08 -7.37
CA PHE A 267 7.11 2.45 -8.20
C PHE A 267 5.72 2.92 -7.81
N VAL A 268 4.77 2.77 -8.72
CA VAL A 268 3.34 3.02 -8.49
C VAL A 268 2.54 1.76 -8.74
N GLU A 269 1.56 1.51 -7.88
CA GLU A 269 0.71 0.33 -7.95
C GLU A 269 -0.76 0.68 -7.78
N ASP A 270 -1.64 0.01 -8.54
CA ASP A 270 -3.06 -0.10 -8.26
C ASP A 270 -3.27 -1.17 -7.18
N PHE A 271 -3.67 -0.73 -6.00
CA PHE A 271 -3.77 -1.59 -4.82
C PHE A 271 -4.96 -2.56 -4.85
N TYR A 272 -5.73 -2.56 -5.94
CA TYR A 272 -6.66 -3.64 -6.26
C TYR A 272 -5.96 -4.86 -6.86
N CYS A 273 -4.70 -4.75 -7.29
CA CYS A 273 -3.83 -5.89 -7.52
C CYS A 273 -3.66 -6.71 -6.23
N PHE A 274 -3.50 -8.03 -6.40
CA PHE A 274 -3.01 -8.85 -5.30
C PHE A 274 -1.58 -8.45 -5.00
N HIS A 275 -1.32 -8.15 -3.74
CA HIS A 275 -0.01 -7.77 -3.26
C HIS A 275 0.26 -8.30 -1.86
N LYS A 276 1.53 -8.26 -1.47
CA LYS A 276 1.99 -8.56 -0.11
C LYS A 276 3.37 -7.96 0.16
N GLY A 277 3.72 -7.82 1.43
CA GLY A 277 5.13 -7.93 1.82
C GLY A 277 5.48 -9.41 2.02
N THR A 278 6.72 -9.82 1.74
CA THR A 278 7.21 -11.11 2.25
C THR A 278 7.56 -10.99 3.74
N LEU A 279 7.82 -12.10 4.41
CA LEU A 279 8.11 -12.06 5.84
C LEU A 279 9.45 -11.34 6.09
N PRO A 280 9.52 -10.38 7.03
CA PRO A 280 10.76 -9.69 7.38
C PRO A 280 11.59 -10.57 8.31
N VAL A 281 12.36 -11.48 7.73
CA VAL A 281 13.11 -12.47 8.51
C VAL A 281 14.46 -11.90 8.96
N TYR A 282 15.18 -11.19 8.08
CA TYR A 282 16.61 -10.90 8.32
C TYR A 282 17.01 -9.43 8.19
N LYS A 283 16.35 -8.64 7.35
CA LYS A 283 16.70 -7.23 7.15
C LYS A 283 15.49 -6.32 7.34
N ASN A 284 15.76 -5.17 7.93
CA ASN A 284 14.77 -4.10 8.06
C ASN A 284 14.57 -3.44 6.70
N ARG A 285 13.37 -2.91 6.48
CA ARG A 285 13.04 -2.12 5.30
C ARG A 285 12.27 -0.87 5.71
N LEU A 286 12.71 0.28 5.21
CA LEU A 286 11.97 1.54 5.30
C LEU A 286 11.43 1.92 3.92
N VAL A 287 10.15 2.28 3.88
CA VAL A 287 9.49 2.78 2.67
C VAL A 287 8.76 4.09 2.96
N LEU A 288 8.75 5.00 1.99
CA LEU A 288 7.78 6.09 1.91
C LEU A 288 6.62 5.61 1.03
N GLU A 289 5.39 5.76 1.52
CA GLU A 289 4.17 5.53 0.76
C GLU A 289 3.43 6.86 0.57
N VAL A 290 2.98 7.16 -0.66
CA VAL A 290 2.15 8.34 -0.99
C VAL A 290 0.91 7.85 -1.71
N LYS A 291 -0.29 8.14 -1.18
CA LYS A 291 -1.54 7.53 -1.62
C LYS A 291 -2.47 8.53 -2.30
N PHE A 292 -2.90 8.20 -3.51
CA PHE A 292 -3.92 8.93 -4.26
C PHE A 292 -5.17 8.10 -4.49
N ALA A 293 -6.35 8.69 -4.37
CA ALA A 293 -7.63 8.04 -4.61
C ALA A 293 -8.60 8.94 -5.40
N MET A 294 -9.73 8.39 -5.81
CA MET A 294 -10.81 9.17 -6.43
C MET A 294 -11.62 9.94 -5.37
N ASN A 295 -11.77 9.37 -4.18
CA ASN A 295 -12.59 9.90 -3.10
C ASN A 295 -11.87 9.80 -1.76
N ASP A 296 -12.14 10.76 -0.88
CA ASP A 296 -11.82 10.67 0.54
C ASP A 296 -13.05 10.29 1.37
N TYR A 297 -12.88 9.26 2.21
CA TYR A 297 -13.89 8.76 3.13
C TYR A 297 -13.60 9.14 4.58
N GLY A 298 -12.59 9.97 4.86
CA GLY A 298 -12.29 10.50 6.20
C GLY A 298 -11.66 9.49 7.15
N PHE A 299 -10.79 8.61 6.64
CA PHE A 299 -10.06 7.61 7.44
C PHE A 299 -8.58 7.94 7.68
N TYR A 300 -8.07 9.04 7.11
CA TYR A 300 -6.66 9.40 7.10
C TYR A 300 -6.40 10.73 7.79
#